data_AF-A0A952EHR0-F1
#
_entry.id   AF-A0A952EHR0-F1
#
_cell.length_a   1.000
_cell.length_b   1.000
_cell.length_c   1.000
_cell.angle_alpha   90.00
_cell.angle_beta   90.00
_cell.angle_gamma   90.00
#
_symmetry.space_group_name_H-M   'P 1'
#
loop_
_entity.id
_entity.type
_entity.pdbx_description
1 polymer ?
#
loop_
_entity_poly.entity_id
_entity_poly.type
_entity_poly.pdbx_seq_one_letter_code
_entity_poly.pdbx_strand_id
1 'polypeptide(L)'
;MVGGLQHWIEAQRERPPAPTRWWVATLLFGIAVVLFGLYLGQVFPQTGHDIAPGYGPPVLAFEFAGSQTDLEAIFGFFTDPQQVTRLAAMRAGNEQDYLYMLLYAGFLASGCLALWRELRLRPLLAAAALPVAAALCDAYENRLLFDIQAAFTAGDYSPAIASLPYPVAAKFLLLAVTNVVIGAAATQLGRWWALFGTIAILAAIPSVVGLIAPAAFAWALIPSAAGGWLLLLALAATGSWRALVQKRPLVDFGHA
;
A
#
# COMPACT_ATOMS: atom_id res chain seq x y z
N MET A 1 8.65 31.58 4.36
CA MET A 1 9.31 30.27 4.19
C MET A 1 8.94 29.55 2.88
N VAL A 2 7.89 29.94 2.15
CA VAL A 2 7.46 29.28 0.88
C VAL A 2 8.42 29.52 -0.30
N GLY A 3 9.09 30.68 -0.37
CA GLY A 3 9.99 31.01 -1.49
C GLY A 3 11.22 30.11 -1.62
N GLY A 4 11.77 29.59 -0.52
CA GLY A 4 12.96 28.74 -0.54
C GLY A 4 12.69 27.35 -1.12
N LEU A 5 11.55 26.73 -0.77
CA LEU A 5 11.17 25.42 -1.29
C LEU A 5 10.85 25.51 -2.80
N GLN A 6 10.11 26.54 -3.21
CA GLN A 6 9.77 26.72 -4.61
C GLN A 6 11.00 27.01 -5.46
N HIS A 7 11.90 27.88 -4.99
CA HIS A 7 13.15 28.16 -5.68
C HIS A 7 14.05 26.92 -5.77
N TRP A 8 14.09 26.09 -4.72
CA TRP A 8 14.80 24.81 -4.75
C TRP A 8 14.19 23.82 -5.76
N ILE A 9 12.85 23.71 -5.82
CA ILE A 9 12.15 22.85 -6.80
C ILE A 9 12.46 23.31 -8.23
N GLU A 10 12.46 24.61 -8.48
CA GLU A 10 12.81 25.20 -9.79
C GLU A 10 14.27 24.93 -10.14
N ALA A 11 15.19 25.12 -9.20
CA ALA A 11 16.60 24.76 -9.38
C ALA A 11 16.82 23.25 -9.65
N GLN A 12 15.95 22.35 -9.17
CA GLN A 12 16.02 20.93 -9.53
C GLN A 12 15.54 20.63 -10.96
N ARG A 13 14.70 21.48 -11.56
CA ARG A 13 14.19 21.29 -12.93
C ARG A 13 15.25 21.60 -13.98
N GLU A 14 16.11 22.58 -13.72
CA GLU A 14 17.16 23.03 -14.63
C GLU A 14 18.40 22.13 -14.61
N ARG A 15 18.46 21.15 -13.70
CA ARG A 15 19.61 20.23 -13.61
C ARG A 15 19.60 19.23 -14.76
N PRO A 16 20.78 18.92 -15.35
CA PRO A 16 20.88 17.90 -16.38
C PRO A 16 20.37 16.54 -15.86
N PRO A 17 19.79 15.70 -16.74
CA PRO A 17 19.38 14.35 -16.40
C PRO A 17 20.56 13.59 -15.79
N ALA A 18 20.37 13.02 -14.61
CA ALA A 18 21.43 12.32 -13.88
C ALA A 18 20.86 11.05 -13.23
N PRO A 19 21.65 9.96 -13.18
CA PRO A 19 21.23 8.72 -12.54
C PRO A 19 20.84 8.96 -11.08
N THR A 20 19.65 8.52 -10.70
CA THR A 20 19.10 8.74 -9.35
C THR A 20 19.31 7.53 -8.45
N ARG A 21 19.95 7.76 -7.29
CA ARG A 21 20.10 6.73 -6.24
C ARG A 21 18.77 6.30 -5.61
N TRP A 22 17.71 7.08 -5.81
CA TRP A 22 16.38 6.75 -5.30
C TRP A 22 15.83 5.46 -5.90
N TRP A 23 16.19 5.09 -7.13
CA TRP A 23 15.79 3.80 -7.69
C TRP A 23 16.30 2.61 -6.89
N VAL A 24 17.53 2.71 -6.36
CA VAL A 24 18.12 1.64 -5.53
C VAL A 24 17.37 1.52 -4.22
N ALA A 25 17.06 2.64 -3.56
CA ALA A 25 16.24 2.64 -2.34
C ALA A 25 14.86 2.01 -2.61
N THR A 26 14.19 2.42 -3.68
CA THR A 26 12.90 1.85 -4.10
C THR A 26 13.00 0.36 -4.37
N LEU A 27 14.05 -0.10 -5.03
CA LEU A 27 14.23 -1.53 -5.30
C LEU A 27 14.42 -2.33 -4.00
N LEU A 28 15.27 -1.84 -3.09
CA LEU A 28 15.52 -2.50 -1.80
C LEU A 28 14.26 -2.55 -0.94
N PHE A 29 13.53 -1.44 -0.80
CA PHE A 29 12.26 -1.43 -0.10
C PHE A 29 11.21 -2.31 -0.79
N GLY A 30 11.14 -2.29 -2.12
CA GLY A 30 10.19 -3.12 -2.86
C GLY A 30 10.45 -4.62 -2.68
N ILE A 31 11.72 -5.05 -2.69
CA ILE A 31 12.09 -6.43 -2.36
C ILE A 31 11.71 -6.74 -0.91
N ALA A 32 12.01 -5.85 0.04
CA ALA A 32 11.66 -6.05 1.44
C ALA A 32 10.14 -6.16 1.64
N VAL A 33 9.34 -5.34 0.96
CA VAL A 33 7.86 -5.41 0.96
C VAL A 33 7.40 -6.77 0.44
N VAL A 34 7.93 -7.26 -0.69
CA VAL A 34 7.51 -8.57 -1.23
C VAL A 34 7.87 -9.69 -0.26
N LEU A 35 9.11 -9.74 0.23
CA LEU A 35 9.55 -10.80 1.13
C LEU A 35 8.82 -10.76 2.47
N PHE A 36 8.69 -9.57 3.06
CA PHE A 36 8.01 -9.42 4.35
C PHE A 36 6.50 -9.62 4.22
N GLY A 37 5.88 -9.18 3.13
CA GLY A 37 4.45 -9.42 2.86
C GLY A 37 4.13 -10.90 2.68
N LEU A 38 5.01 -11.67 2.00
CA LEU A 38 4.87 -13.13 1.90
C LEU A 38 4.99 -13.80 3.28
N TYR A 39 5.94 -13.35 4.09
CA TYR A 39 6.11 -13.84 5.46
C TYR A 39 4.91 -13.48 6.35
N LEU A 40 4.46 -12.23 6.33
CA LEU A 40 3.31 -11.73 7.09
C LEU A 40 2.02 -12.47 6.70
N GLY A 41 1.88 -12.78 5.40
CA GLY A 41 0.81 -13.61 4.88
C GLY A 41 0.76 -15.01 5.47
N GLN A 42 1.86 -15.53 6.06
CA GLN A 42 1.87 -16.81 6.80
C GLN A 42 1.61 -16.63 8.31
N VAL A 43 1.82 -15.42 8.85
CA VAL A 43 1.60 -15.10 10.27
C VAL A 43 0.12 -14.86 10.56
N PHE A 44 -0.57 -14.15 9.66
CA PHE A 44 -2.01 -13.95 9.75
C PHE A 44 -2.78 -15.28 9.64
N PRO A 45 -4.00 -15.37 10.21
CA PRO A 45 -4.81 -16.55 10.09
C PRO A 45 -5.15 -16.81 8.62
N GLN A 46 -4.91 -18.04 8.16
CA GLN A 46 -5.14 -18.46 6.78
C GLN A 46 -6.63 -18.64 6.46
N THR A 47 -7.42 -18.95 7.49
CA THR A 47 -8.86 -19.20 7.39
C THR A 47 -9.60 -18.50 8.53
N GLY A 48 -10.81 -18.03 8.25
CA GLY A 48 -11.76 -17.60 9.27
C GLY A 48 -12.67 -18.74 9.73
N HIS A 49 -13.67 -18.44 10.55
CA HIS A 49 -14.71 -19.39 10.94
C HIS A 49 -15.75 -19.58 9.82
N ASP A 50 -16.39 -18.48 9.40
CA ASP A 50 -17.43 -18.46 8.35
C ASP A 50 -17.45 -17.09 7.63
N ILE A 51 -16.30 -16.67 7.12
CA ILE A 51 -16.15 -15.38 6.42
C ILE A 51 -16.77 -15.49 5.03
N ALA A 52 -17.61 -14.52 4.66
CA ALA A 52 -18.15 -14.45 3.31
C ALA A 52 -17.01 -14.28 2.27
N PRO A 53 -16.99 -15.05 1.15
CA PRO A 53 -15.86 -15.09 0.23
C PRO A 53 -15.42 -13.74 -0.34
N GLY A 54 -16.35 -12.79 -0.51
CA GLY A 54 -16.05 -11.48 -1.06
C GLY A 54 -15.16 -10.61 -0.17
N TYR A 55 -15.06 -10.91 1.13
CA TYR A 55 -14.10 -10.23 2.02
C TYR A 55 -12.65 -10.63 1.76
N GLY A 56 -12.41 -11.79 1.15
CA GLY A 56 -11.07 -12.31 0.92
C GLY A 56 -10.40 -12.87 2.19
N PRO A 57 -9.11 -12.60 2.44
CA PRO A 57 -8.40 -13.19 3.56
C PRO A 57 -8.93 -12.66 4.91
N PRO A 58 -8.76 -13.42 6.02
CA PRO A 58 -9.31 -13.04 7.32
C PRO A 58 -8.84 -11.68 7.84
N VAL A 59 -7.59 -11.28 7.55
CA VAL A 59 -7.10 -9.94 7.91
C VAL A 59 -7.97 -8.87 7.29
N LEU A 60 -8.24 -8.97 5.98
CA LEU A 60 -9.05 -7.99 5.25
C LEU A 60 -10.51 -8.01 5.70
N ALA A 61 -11.07 -9.19 5.98
CA ALA A 61 -12.40 -9.30 6.57
C ALA A 61 -12.50 -8.56 7.91
N PHE A 62 -11.43 -8.60 8.71
CA PHE A 62 -11.38 -7.92 10.00
C PHE A 62 -11.34 -6.40 9.85
N GLU A 63 -10.65 -5.87 8.84
CA GLU A 63 -10.66 -4.44 8.52
C GLU A 63 -12.07 -3.91 8.19
N PHE A 64 -12.96 -4.77 7.69
CA PHE A 64 -14.34 -4.40 7.35
C PHE A 64 -15.39 -4.88 8.37
N ALA A 65 -14.96 -5.40 9.53
CA ALA A 65 -15.90 -5.84 10.56
C ALA A 65 -16.72 -4.66 11.10
N GLY A 66 -18.05 -4.78 11.06
CA GLY A 66 -18.97 -3.74 11.53
C GLY A 66 -19.81 -4.17 12.74
N SER A 67 -19.78 -5.44 13.11
CA SER A 67 -20.65 -6.02 14.12
C SER A 67 -20.00 -7.20 14.85
N GLN A 68 -20.61 -7.59 15.97
CA GLN A 68 -20.22 -8.80 16.71
C GLN A 68 -20.33 -10.06 15.84
N THR A 69 -21.36 -10.15 15.00
CA THR A 69 -21.55 -11.27 14.06
C THR A 69 -20.39 -11.37 13.07
N ASP A 70 -19.85 -10.25 12.60
CA ASP A 70 -18.67 -10.26 11.73
C ASP A 70 -17.44 -10.81 12.46
N LEU A 71 -17.24 -10.43 13.73
CA LEU A 71 -16.14 -10.92 14.54
C LEU A 71 -16.25 -12.42 14.82
N GLU A 72 -17.46 -12.92 15.05
CA GLU A 72 -17.73 -14.37 15.20
C GLU A 72 -17.49 -15.12 13.89
N ALA A 73 -17.86 -14.53 12.74
CA ALA A 73 -17.54 -15.09 11.43
C ALA A 73 -16.03 -15.15 11.16
N ILE A 74 -15.25 -14.20 11.69
CA ILE A 74 -13.80 -14.18 11.51
C ILE A 74 -13.10 -15.12 12.49
N PHE A 75 -13.34 -14.96 13.79
CA PHE A 75 -12.60 -15.65 14.84
C PHE A 75 -13.25 -16.95 15.29
N GLY A 76 -14.58 -17.07 15.19
CA GLY A 76 -15.36 -18.18 15.72
C GLY A 76 -15.97 -17.85 17.08
N PHE A 77 -16.94 -18.68 17.50
CA PHE A 77 -17.59 -18.60 18.81
C PHE A 77 -16.66 -19.09 19.93
N PHE A 78 -17.02 -18.83 21.19
CA PHE A 78 -16.25 -19.29 22.36
C PHE A 78 -16.13 -20.82 22.47
N THR A 79 -16.99 -21.55 21.77
CA THR A 79 -16.97 -23.02 21.68
C THR A 79 -16.11 -23.53 20.52
N ASP A 80 -15.64 -22.66 19.62
CA ASP A 80 -14.79 -23.06 18.50
C ASP A 80 -13.35 -23.33 19.01
N PRO A 81 -12.83 -24.56 18.87
CA PRO A 81 -11.48 -24.89 19.31
C PRO A 81 -10.38 -24.10 18.59
N GLN A 82 -10.65 -23.53 17.41
CA GLN A 82 -9.69 -22.72 16.66
C GLN A 82 -9.74 -21.22 17.02
N GLN A 83 -10.71 -20.78 17.82
CA GLN A 83 -10.90 -19.35 18.11
C GLN A 83 -9.65 -18.69 18.69
N VAL A 84 -9.05 -19.32 19.71
CA VAL A 84 -7.84 -18.84 20.38
C VAL A 84 -6.67 -18.73 19.40
N THR A 85 -6.50 -19.71 18.51
CA THR A 85 -5.45 -19.72 17.50
C THR A 85 -5.64 -18.61 16.47
N ARG A 86 -6.87 -18.39 15.98
CA ARG A 86 -7.15 -17.32 15.01
C ARG A 86 -6.93 -15.94 15.63
N LEU A 87 -7.38 -15.73 16.86
CA LEU A 87 -7.16 -14.47 17.60
C LEU A 87 -5.67 -14.21 17.81
N ALA A 88 -4.91 -15.21 18.26
CA ALA A 88 -3.47 -15.09 18.48
C ALA A 88 -2.71 -14.80 17.17
N ALA A 89 -3.05 -15.50 16.08
CA ALA A 89 -2.46 -15.25 14.76
C ALA A 89 -2.78 -13.86 14.23
N MET A 90 -4.03 -13.41 14.39
CA MET A 90 -4.44 -12.07 13.97
C MET A 90 -3.69 -10.99 14.75
N ARG A 91 -3.55 -11.17 16.06
CA ARG A 91 -2.79 -10.25 16.90
C ARG A 91 -1.31 -10.21 16.49
N ALA A 92 -0.68 -11.37 16.31
CA ALA A 92 0.71 -11.46 15.89
C ALA A 92 0.95 -10.83 14.50
N GLY A 93 0.01 -11.00 13.58
CA GLY A 93 0.04 -10.34 12.28
C GLY A 93 -0.03 -8.81 12.42
N ASN A 94 -1.03 -8.29 13.14
CA ASN A 94 -1.19 -6.85 13.37
C ASN A 94 0.02 -6.21 14.08
N GLU A 95 0.68 -6.94 14.99
CA GLU A 95 1.91 -6.46 15.67
C GLU A 95 3.08 -6.31 14.68
N GLN A 96 3.22 -7.24 13.75
CA GLN A 96 4.28 -7.23 12.74
C GLN A 96 3.97 -6.30 11.57
N ASP A 97 2.69 -6.04 11.32
CA ASP A 97 2.23 -5.19 10.23
C ASP A 97 2.72 -3.74 10.34
N TYR A 98 3.02 -3.23 11.55
CA TYR A 98 3.71 -1.94 11.71
C TYR A 98 5.04 -1.86 10.95
N LEU A 99 5.81 -2.95 10.89
CA LEU A 99 7.03 -2.97 10.09
C LEU A 99 6.68 -2.97 8.59
N TYR A 100 5.66 -3.73 8.18
CA TYR A 100 5.19 -3.75 6.80
C TYR A 100 4.74 -2.35 6.34
N MET A 101 4.04 -1.60 7.20
CA MET A 101 3.65 -0.20 6.96
C MET A 101 4.84 0.69 6.64
N LEU A 102 5.91 0.59 7.43
CA LEU A 102 7.13 1.35 7.19
C LEU A 102 7.81 0.94 5.88
N LEU A 103 7.82 -0.36 5.58
CA LEU A 103 8.43 -0.89 4.35
C LEU A 103 7.66 -0.42 3.10
N TYR A 104 6.33 -0.54 3.08
CA TYR A 104 5.56 -0.10 1.91
C TYR A 104 5.53 1.42 1.77
N ALA A 105 5.48 2.16 2.88
CA ALA A 105 5.56 3.62 2.83
C ALA A 105 6.92 4.06 2.26
N GLY A 106 8.00 3.43 2.73
CA GLY A 106 9.34 3.63 2.20
C GLY A 106 9.43 3.34 0.70
N PHE A 107 8.92 2.18 0.27
CA PHE A 107 8.90 1.75 -1.13
C PHE A 107 8.19 2.76 -2.04
N LEU A 108 6.95 3.13 -1.70
CA LEU A 108 6.13 4.00 -2.53
C LEU A 108 6.65 5.44 -2.51
N ALA A 109 7.03 5.97 -1.33
CA ALA A 109 7.56 7.33 -1.22
C ALA A 109 8.88 7.47 -1.97
N SER A 110 9.81 6.51 -1.82
CA SER A 110 11.07 6.54 -2.58
C SER A 110 10.83 6.38 -4.08
N GLY A 111 9.81 5.60 -4.48
CA GLY A 111 9.36 5.46 -5.86
C GLY A 111 8.89 6.78 -6.47
N CYS A 112 7.98 7.48 -5.77
CA CYS A 112 7.53 8.81 -6.17
C CYS A 112 8.69 9.81 -6.24
N LEU A 113 9.64 9.77 -5.30
CA LEU A 113 10.84 10.61 -5.34
C LEU A 113 11.76 10.26 -6.52
N ALA A 114 11.92 8.97 -6.85
CA ALA A 114 12.68 8.54 -8.01
C ALA A 114 12.06 9.05 -9.30
N LEU A 115 10.74 8.86 -9.47
CA LEU A 115 9.98 9.38 -10.61
C LEU A 115 10.02 10.92 -10.68
N TRP A 116 9.92 11.61 -9.56
CA TRP A 116 10.07 13.07 -9.53
C TRP A 116 11.47 13.50 -9.99
N ARG A 117 12.52 12.74 -9.66
CA ARG A 117 13.90 13.03 -10.10
C ARG A 117 14.10 12.79 -11.59
N GLU A 118 13.39 11.83 -12.17
CA GLU A 118 13.42 11.55 -13.61
C GLU A 118 12.57 12.56 -14.41
N LEU A 119 11.31 12.75 -14.02
CA LEU A 119 10.31 13.51 -14.80
C LEU A 119 10.19 14.98 -14.39
N ARG A 120 10.71 15.38 -13.22
CA ARG A 120 10.67 16.76 -12.70
C ARG A 120 9.27 17.37 -12.54
N LEU A 121 8.25 16.53 -12.39
CA LEU A 121 6.86 16.93 -12.20
C LEU A 121 6.57 17.21 -10.71
N ARG A 122 6.10 18.41 -10.39
CA ARG A 122 5.78 18.83 -9.00
C ARG A 122 4.78 17.89 -8.30
N PRO A 123 3.72 17.38 -8.96
CA PRO A 123 2.78 16.48 -8.32
C PRO A 123 3.42 15.20 -7.75
N LEU A 124 4.52 14.70 -8.34
CA LEU A 124 5.19 13.49 -7.86
C LEU A 124 5.89 13.71 -6.51
N LEU A 125 6.41 14.91 -6.27
CA LEU A 125 7.00 15.25 -4.99
C LEU A 125 5.92 15.33 -3.90
N ALA A 126 4.76 15.92 -4.21
CA ALA A 126 3.62 15.95 -3.30
C ALA A 126 3.07 14.55 -3.04
N ALA A 127 3.00 13.71 -4.09
CA ALA A 127 2.51 12.34 -3.99
C ALA A 127 3.34 11.44 -3.08
N ALA A 128 4.62 11.76 -2.84
CA ALA A 128 5.45 11.02 -1.89
C ALA A 128 4.92 11.09 -0.44
N ALA A 129 4.05 12.07 -0.12
CA ALA A 129 3.39 12.16 1.19
C ALA A 129 2.18 11.21 1.32
N LEU A 130 1.56 10.79 0.20
CA LEU A 130 0.37 9.92 0.21
C LEU A 130 0.62 8.56 0.88
N PRO A 131 1.67 7.79 0.55
CA PRO A 131 1.91 6.50 1.19
C PRO A 131 2.30 6.64 2.67
N VAL A 132 2.89 7.77 3.07
CA VAL A 132 3.15 8.07 4.49
C VAL A 132 1.83 8.31 5.23
N ALA A 133 0.92 9.10 4.64
CA ALA A 133 -0.42 9.29 5.20
C ALA A 133 -1.21 7.96 5.25
N ALA A 134 -1.09 7.10 4.24
CA ALA A 134 -1.69 5.78 4.25
C ALA A 134 -1.20 4.94 5.43
N ALA A 135 0.12 4.87 5.65
CA ALA A 135 0.71 4.17 6.79
C ALA A 135 0.29 4.73 8.15
N LEU A 136 0.02 6.04 8.26
CA LEU A 136 -0.53 6.63 9.48
C LEU A 136 -1.99 6.22 9.71
N CYS A 137 -2.80 6.14 8.65
CA CYS A 137 -4.16 5.60 8.72
C CYS A 137 -4.13 4.12 9.14
N ASP A 138 -3.26 3.33 8.53
CA ASP A 138 -3.06 1.91 8.82
C ASP A 138 -2.59 1.69 10.27
N ALA A 139 -1.68 2.53 10.76
CA ALA A 139 -1.23 2.47 12.16
C ALA A 139 -2.35 2.79 13.16
N TYR A 140 -3.24 3.74 12.81
CA TYR A 140 -4.42 4.06 13.62
C TYR A 140 -5.45 2.94 13.57
N GLU A 141 -5.65 2.34 12.40
CA GLU A 141 -6.47 1.15 12.24
C GLU A 141 -5.97 -0.01 13.10
N ASN A 142 -4.69 -0.39 13.03
CA ASN A 142 -4.18 -1.50 13.84
C ASN A 142 -4.40 -1.30 15.32
N ARG A 143 -4.31 -0.05 15.80
CA ARG A 143 -4.69 0.28 17.17
C ARG A 143 -6.16 -0.05 17.44
N LEU A 144 -7.08 0.36 16.57
CA LEU A 144 -8.51 0.02 16.69
C LEU A 144 -8.73 -1.50 16.65
N LEU A 145 -8.04 -2.21 15.76
CA LEU A 145 -8.11 -3.68 15.67
C LEU A 145 -7.69 -4.35 16.99
N PHE A 146 -6.62 -3.89 17.65
CA PHE A 146 -6.25 -4.41 18.97
C PHE A 146 -7.32 -4.15 20.03
N ASP A 147 -7.89 -2.93 20.05
CA ASP A 147 -8.96 -2.58 20.98
C ASP A 147 -10.21 -3.46 20.75
N ILE A 148 -10.52 -3.79 19.50
CA ILE A 148 -11.62 -4.68 19.11
C ILE A 148 -11.34 -6.12 19.57
N GLN A 149 -10.13 -6.65 19.32
CA GLN A 149 -9.77 -8.01 19.75
C GLN A 149 -9.78 -8.16 21.27
N ALA A 150 -9.33 -7.12 22.00
CA ALA A 150 -9.34 -7.12 23.46
C ALA A 150 -10.78 -7.18 24.01
N ALA A 151 -11.69 -6.34 23.48
CA ALA A 151 -13.09 -6.35 23.87
C ALA A 151 -13.78 -7.68 23.51
N PHE A 152 -13.53 -8.20 22.31
CA PHE A 152 -14.08 -9.48 21.87
C PHE A 152 -13.68 -10.63 22.80
N THR A 153 -12.41 -10.66 23.22
CA THR A 153 -11.91 -11.65 24.19
C THR A 153 -12.56 -11.51 25.57
N ALA A 154 -12.91 -10.29 25.96
CA ALA A 154 -13.66 -10.01 27.19
C ALA A 154 -15.17 -10.28 27.08
N GLY A 155 -15.67 -10.64 25.89
CA GLY A 155 -17.10 -10.83 25.63
C GLY A 155 -17.89 -9.52 25.54
N ASP A 156 -17.24 -8.42 25.18
CA ASP A 156 -17.82 -7.06 25.11
C ASP A 156 -17.72 -6.46 23.69
N TYR A 157 -18.51 -5.41 23.44
CA TYR A 157 -18.52 -4.67 22.18
C TYR A 157 -17.58 -3.46 22.25
N SER A 158 -16.61 -3.38 21.33
CA SER A 158 -15.71 -2.23 21.26
C SER A 158 -16.33 -1.06 20.48
N PRO A 159 -16.36 0.17 21.04
CA PRO A 159 -16.74 1.36 20.27
C PRO A 159 -15.76 1.64 19.11
N ALA A 160 -14.57 1.04 19.11
CA ALA A 160 -13.60 1.14 18.02
C ALA A 160 -14.14 0.58 16.70
N ILE A 161 -15.08 -0.37 16.74
CA ILE A 161 -15.74 -0.93 15.54
C ILE A 161 -16.41 0.18 14.72
N ALA A 162 -17.06 1.15 15.37
CA ALA A 162 -17.71 2.28 14.67
C ALA A 162 -16.69 3.23 14.00
N SER A 163 -15.46 3.27 14.49
CA SER A 163 -14.40 4.12 13.95
C SER A 163 -13.58 3.43 12.87
N LEU A 164 -13.58 2.09 12.82
CA LEU A 164 -12.75 1.28 11.94
C LEU A 164 -12.91 1.60 10.43
N PRO A 165 -14.11 1.84 9.89
CA PRO A 165 -14.27 2.07 8.45
C PRO A 165 -13.52 3.30 7.92
N TYR A 166 -13.28 4.31 8.76
CA TYR A 166 -12.68 5.57 8.33
C TYR A 166 -11.19 5.44 7.96
N PRO A 167 -10.29 4.95 8.85
CA PRO A 167 -8.89 4.75 8.49
C PRO A 167 -8.71 3.69 7.40
N VAL A 168 -9.54 2.64 7.38
CA VAL A 168 -9.52 1.60 6.34
C VAL A 168 -9.82 2.20 4.96
N ALA A 169 -10.90 2.99 4.85
CA ALA A 169 -11.21 3.69 3.60
C ALA A 169 -10.11 4.68 3.21
N ALA A 170 -9.60 5.46 4.17
CA ALA A 170 -8.55 6.44 3.92
C ALA A 170 -7.26 5.77 3.41
N LYS A 171 -6.79 4.68 4.04
CA LYS A 171 -5.56 3.99 3.62
C LYS A 171 -5.68 3.47 2.18
N PHE A 172 -6.77 2.79 1.85
CA PHE A 172 -6.93 2.20 0.52
C PHE A 172 -7.10 3.27 -0.57
N LEU A 173 -7.81 4.36 -0.29
CA LEU A 173 -7.92 5.47 -1.24
C LEU A 173 -6.57 6.16 -1.45
N LEU A 174 -5.78 6.38 -0.40
CA LEU A 174 -4.45 6.97 -0.51
C LEU A 174 -3.49 6.07 -1.32
N LEU A 175 -3.52 4.76 -1.09
CA LEU A 175 -2.75 3.79 -1.87
C LEU A 175 -3.21 3.75 -3.33
N ALA A 176 -4.53 3.77 -3.59
CA ALA A 176 -5.08 3.81 -4.94
C ALA A 176 -4.66 5.07 -5.69
N VAL A 177 -4.74 6.25 -5.06
CA VAL A 177 -4.27 7.51 -5.66
C VAL A 177 -2.76 7.46 -5.91
N THR A 178 -1.98 6.89 -5.00
CA THR A 178 -0.54 6.68 -5.20
C THR A 178 -0.26 5.82 -6.45
N ASN A 179 -1.00 4.73 -6.62
CA ASN A 179 -0.93 3.89 -7.83
C ASN A 179 -1.30 4.64 -9.10
N VAL A 180 -2.34 5.47 -9.07
CA VAL A 180 -2.73 6.32 -10.21
C VAL A 180 -1.61 7.28 -10.57
N VAL A 181 -0.99 7.93 -9.58
CA VAL A 181 0.14 8.85 -9.81
C VAL A 181 1.35 8.12 -10.40
N ILE A 182 1.71 6.95 -9.87
CA ILE A 182 2.80 6.12 -10.40
C ILE A 182 2.49 5.69 -11.84
N GLY A 183 1.28 5.22 -12.12
CA GLY A 183 0.85 4.81 -13.45
C GLY A 183 0.87 5.96 -14.46
N ALA A 184 0.39 7.15 -14.05
CA ALA A 184 0.41 8.36 -14.88
C ALA A 184 1.83 8.91 -15.12
N ALA A 185 2.76 8.66 -14.21
CA ALA A 185 4.17 8.94 -14.45
C ALA A 185 4.78 7.95 -15.44
N ALA A 186 4.46 6.65 -15.30
CA ALA A 186 4.96 5.60 -16.18
C ALA A 186 4.56 5.82 -17.65
N THR A 187 3.40 6.41 -17.91
CA THR A 187 2.96 6.73 -19.28
C THR A 187 3.83 7.74 -20.02
N GLN A 188 4.68 8.46 -19.31
CA GLN A 188 5.62 9.43 -19.88
C GLN A 188 7.01 8.84 -20.17
N LEU A 189 7.25 7.57 -19.82
CA LEU A 189 8.58 6.94 -19.92
C LEU A 189 8.79 6.13 -21.21
N GLY A 190 7.74 5.95 -22.03
CA GLY A 190 7.78 5.20 -23.29
C GLY A 190 6.58 4.27 -23.49
N ARG A 191 6.43 3.71 -24.70
CA ARG A 191 5.21 2.97 -25.10
C ARG A 191 4.87 1.78 -24.19
N TRP A 192 5.86 0.98 -23.80
CA TRP A 192 5.64 -0.18 -22.93
C TRP A 192 5.27 0.24 -21.50
N TRP A 193 5.95 1.25 -20.95
CA TRP A 193 5.62 1.81 -19.65
C TRP A 193 4.25 2.49 -19.64
N ALA A 194 3.81 3.06 -20.77
CA ALA A 194 2.47 3.60 -20.92
C ALA A 194 1.38 2.55 -20.89
N LEU A 195 1.59 1.40 -21.54
CA LEU A 195 0.66 0.28 -21.43
C LEU A 195 0.51 -0.16 -19.97
N PHE A 196 1.62 -0.49 -19.31
CA PHE A 196 1.57 -0.98 -17.92
C PHE A 196 1.12 0.10 -16.93
N GLY A 197 1.49 1.36 -17.14
CA GLY A 197 1.00 2.50 -16.36
C GLY A 197 -0.51 2.68 -16.48
N THR A 198 -1.06 2.52 -17.68
CA THR A 198 -2.53 2.56 -17.90
C THR A 198 -3.22 1.40 -17.19
N ILE A 199 -2.66 0.19 -17.26
CA ILE A 199 -3.18 -0.98 -16.54
C ILE A 199 -3.16 -0.72 -15.02
N ALA A 200 -2.08 -0.16 -14.49
CA ALA A 200 -1.97 0.18 -13.06
C ALA A 200 -3.01 1.24 -12.62
N ILE A 201 -3.32 2.22 -13.47
CA ILE A 201 -4.39 3.20 -13.21
C ILE A 201 -5.74 2.49 -13.17
N LEU A 202 -6.05 1.66 -14.16
CA LEU A 202 -7.34 0.93 -14.21
C LEU A 202 -7.47 -0.05 -13.03
N ALA A 203 -6.37 -0.64 -12.58
CA ALA A 203 -6.34 -1.50 -11.41
C ALA A 203 -6.68 -0.77 -10.10
N ALA A 204 -6.72 0.56 -10.07
CA ALA A 204 -7.18 1.32 -8.90
C ALA A 204 -8.73 1.31 -8.77
N ILE A 205 -9.48 1.10 -9.85
CA ILE A 205 -10.95 1.16 -9.87
C ILE A 205 -11.59 0.16 -8.89
N PRO A 206 -11.16 -1.13 -8.84
CA PRO A 206 -11.73 -2.07 -7.89
C PRO A 206 -11.49 -1.70 -6.42
N SER A 207 -10.53 -0.81 -6.11
CA SER A 207 -10.34 -0.33 -4.74
C SER A 207 -11.56 0.46 -4.25
N VAL A 208 -12.15 1.29 -5.11
CA VAL A 208 -13.38 2.04 -4.78
C VAL A 208 -14.57 1.08 -4.63
N VAL A 209 -14.66 0.10 -5.53
CA VAL A 209 -15.74 -0.91 -5.48
C VAL A 209 -15.65 -1.76 -4.21
N GLY A 210 -14.45 -2.19 -3.83
CA GLY A 210 -14.19 -2.95 -2.61
C GLY A 210 -14.55 -2.18 -1.33
N LEU A 211 -14.42 -0.85 -1.33
CA LEU A 211 -14.83 -0.02 -0.19
C LEU A 211 -16.35 0.19 -0.10
N ILE A 212 -17.05 0.26 -1.24
CA ILE A 212 -18.51 0.47 -1.27
C ILE A 212 -19.26 -0.83 -0.97
N ALA A 213 -18.77 -1.96 -1.48
CA ALA A 213 -19.42 -3.26 -1.37
C ALA A 213 -18.40 -4.35 -0.92
N PRO A 214 -17.86 -4.25 0.31
CA PRO A 214 -16.77 -5.11 0.77
C PRO A 214 -17.15 -6.59 0.82
N ALA A 215 -18.39 -6.91 1.19
CA ALA A 215 -18.89 -8.28 1.22
C ALA A 215 -18.85 -8.99 -0.15
N ALA A 216 -18.76 -8.25 -1.25
CA ALA A 216 -18.66 -8.79 -2.61
C ALA A 216 -17.27 -8.60 -3.23
N PHE A 217 -16.54 -7.54 -2.85
CA PHE A 217 -15.38 -7.07 -3.61
C PHE A 217 -14.16 -6.68 -2.77
N ALA A 218 -14.16 -6.80 -1.44
CA ALA A 218 -12.98 -6.43 -0.66
C ALA A 218 -11.75 -7.26 -1.07
N TRP A 219 -11.92 -8.54 -1.44
CA TRP A 219 -10.84 -9.38 -1.97
C TRP A 219 -10.02 -8.73 -3.10
N ALA A 220 -10.62 -7.80 -3.86
CA ALA A 220 -9.97 -7.11 -4.96
C ALA A 220 -9.00 -6.00 -4.51
N LEU A 221 -9.06 -5.54 -3.25
CA LEU A 221 -8.21 -4.45 -2.74
C LEU A 221 -6.71 -4.79 -2.81
N ILE A 222 -6.34 -6.00 -2.40
CA ILE A 222 -4.95 -6.48 -2.44
C ILE A 222 -4.41 -6.53 -3.89
N PRO A 223 -5.03 -7.23 -4.84
CA PRO A 223 -4.53 -7.25 -6.22
C PRO A 223 -4.60 -5.87 -6.89
N SER A 224 -5.56 -5.01 -6.53
CA SER A 224 -5.61 -3.61 -6.99
C SER A 224 -4.39 -2.80 -6.53
N ALA A 225 -3.97 -2.94 -5.28
CA ALA A 225 -2.75 -2.32 -4.78
C ALA A 225 -1.51 -2.91 -5.48
N ALA A 226 -1.45 -4.24 -5.60
CA ALA A 226 -0.30 -4.96 -6.15
C ALA A 226 0.03 -4.56 -7.60
N GLY A 227 -0.96 -4.25 -8.44
CA GLY A 227 -0.73 -3.89 -9.85
C GLY A 227 0.22 -2.69 -10.02
N GLY A 228 0.00 -1.60 -9.27
CA GLY A 228 0.89 -0.44 -9.31
C GLY A 228 2.25 -0.69 -8.64
N TRP A 229 2.28 -1.55 -7.62
CA TRP A 229 3.50 -1.87 -6.88
C TRP A 229 4.45 -2.73 -7.74
N LEU A 230 3.92 -3.69 -8.48
CA LEU A 230 4.69 -4.51 -9.42
C LEU A 230 5.27 -3.66 -10.56
N LEU A 231 4.48 -2.72 -11.10
CA LEU A 231 4.99 -1.74 -12.05
C LEU A 231 6.13 -0.92 -11.46
N LEU A 232 5.96 -0.39 -10.24
CA LEU A 232 7.00 0.40 -9.58
C LEU A 232 8.27 -0.42 -9.32
N LEU A 233 8.12 -1.70 -8.95
CA LEU A 233 9.25 -2.61 -8.74
C LEU A 233 10.02 -2.85 -10.05
N ALA A 234 9.32 -3.04 -11.17
CA ALA A 234 9.92 -3.18 -12.49
C ALA A 234 10.65 -1.90 -12.94
N LEU A 235 10.05 -0.74 -12.69
CA LEU A 235 10.68 0.57 -12.91
C LEU A 235 11.93 0.72 -12.04
N ALA A 236 11.87 0.31 -10.78
CA ALA A 236 12.99 0.40 -9.84
C ALA A 236 14.15 -0.53 -10.21
N ALA A 237 13.86 -1.75 -10.67
CA ALA A 237 14.88 -2.67 -11.19
C ALA A 237 15.57 -2.08 -12.43
N THR A 238 14.78 -1.59 -13.38
CA THR A 238 15.30 -0.98 -14.62
C THR A 238 16.09 0.30 -14.34
N GLY A 239 15.53 1.20 -13.53
CA GLY A 239 16.16 2.45 -13.13
C GLY A 239 17.45 2.23 -12.36
N SER A 240 17.49 1.25 -11.45
CA SER A 240 18.70 0.88 -10.71
C SER A 240 19.78 0.35 -11.65
N TRP A 241 19.42 -0.52 -12.60
CA TRP A 241 20.35 -1.04 -13.59
C TRP A 241 20.96 0.08 -14.44
N ARG A 242 20.11 0.97 -15.00
CA ARG A 242 20.60 2.11 -15.81
C ARG A 242 21.48 3.04 -14.98
N ALA A 243 21.09 3.33 -13.75
CA ALA A 243 21.83 4.23 -12.87
C ALA A 243 23.19 3.67 -12.44
N LEU A 244 23.24 2.41 -11.99
CA LEU A 244 24.45 1.81 -11.42
C LEU A 244 25.40 1.29 -12.49
N VAL A 245 24.86 0.63 -13.52
CA VAL A 245 25.65 -0.07 -14.54
C VAL A 245 25.90 0.83 -15.74
N GLN A 246 24.85 1.44 -16.30
CA GLN A 246 24.99 2.27 -17.51
C GLN A 246 25.39 3.71 -17.21
N LYS A 247 25.35 4.14 -15.92
CA LYS A 247 25.54 5.53 -15.49
C LYS A 247 24.62 6.52 -16.23
N ARG A 248 23.41 6.08 -16.58
CA ARG A 248 22.41 6.85 -17.33
C ARG A 248 21.10 6.98 -16.54
N PRO A 249 20.33 8.06 -16.74
CA PRO A 249 18.98 8.19 -16.19
C PRO A 249 18.01 7.18 -16.82
N LEU A 250 16.86 6.97 -16.19
CA LEU A 250 15.79 6.13 -16.76
C LEU A 250 15.17 6.79 -17.99
N VAL A 251 15.01 8.10 -17.96
CA VAL A 251 14.57 8.90 -19.13
C VAL A 251 15.73 9.74 -19.60
N ASP A 252 16.08 9.58 -20.87
CA ASP A 252 16.98 10.51 -21.55
C ASP A 252 16.11 11.34 -22.50
N PHE A 253 15.83 12.59 -22.13
CA PHE A 253 15.13 13.54 -23.01
C PHE A 253 16.07 14.06 -24.13
N GLY A 254 17.32 13.59 -24.19
CA GLY A 254 18.26 13.86 -25.27
C GLY A 254 17.96 13.00 -26.50
N HIS A 255 17.61 13.68 -27.60
CA HIS A 255 17.28 13.18 -28.94
C HIS A 255 15.82 12.74 -29.14
N ALA A 256 14.93 13.73 -29.11
CA ALA A 256 13.84 13.83 -30.08
C ALA A 256 14.20 14.97 -31.06
#